data_AF-A0A7S0JR51-F1
#
_entry.id   AF-A0A7S0JR51-F1
#
_cell.length_a   1.000
_cell.length_b   1.000
_cell.length_c   1.000
_cell.angle_alpha   90.00
_cell.angle_beta   90.00
_cell.angle_gamma   90.00
#
_symmetry.space_group_name_H-M   'P 1'
#
loop_
_entity.id
_entity.type
_entity.pdbx_description
1 polymer ?
#
loop_
_entity_poly.entity_id
_entity_poly.type
_entity_poly.pdbx_seq_one_letter_code
_entity_poly.pdbx_strand_id
1 'polypeptide(L)'
;MAASSHASKLSDGELDSKTWPQTSGPYETSARLLPFVTKTVWEEFTPLAKSTGAVNLGQGFPDWAAPDFVKEAMVNAVTIRNDNQYTRSAGHPSLVQKLARLYSGWLGRAVDWESEVTVTVGATEALFALTQSLLGAEDEAVILEPSFDIYAAQITMAGAASVRVPLRLVEGAGPGGAAGWKLDPAELEAALTPKSRLLILNTPHNPTGKVFTREELESIARIVRAHPRLVVLCDEVYEHLTYDGAEHVRLASLPGMWDRCVTVSSSGKTFSVTGWKVGWVVGPRPLVRSVMTANAWVQFSVPTPTQSAIAEALAKADSPYQGFPSFYHFLRAQYRGKRDRLVRALRRAGMRPIVPSAGFFIMAQTAGSTVPDKYMAQSTPSCPKMTRDWALARHLTIDHGVACIPPSAFYCAETKPLASSLLRFAFCKTDSELAKAAVRLAAIGGAEAVSEAEAEAAALVAEGAAGAVASTGAALADASFGAVHLAAALGVGVAAG
;
A
#
# COMPACT_ATOMS: atom_id res chain seq x y z
N MET A 1 56.84 -41.66 20.91
CA MET A 1 56.19 -40.32 20.97
C MET A 1 55.26 -40.22 19.79
N ALA A 2 53.97 -40.08 20.09
CA ALA A 2 52.84 -40.55 19.31
C ALA A 2 52.46 -39.63 18.14
N ALA A 3 52.06 -40.27 17.04
CA ALA A 3 51.23 -39.69 16.00
C ALA A 3 49.77 -39.61 16.48
N SER A 4 49.08 -38.51 16.19
CA SER A 4 47.61 -38.42 16.22
C SER A 4 47.15 -37.14 15.53
N SER A 5 46.60 -37.30 14.33
CA SER A 5 45.74 -36.34 13.67
C SER A 5 44.42 -36.24 14.45
N HIS A 6 44.14 -35.08 15.04
CA HIS A 6 42.81 -34.76 15.53
C HIS A 6 42.09 -33.93 14.48
N ALA A 7 41.41 -34.65 13.58
CA ALA A 7 40.22 -34.13 12.93
C ALA A 7 39.13 -33.99 14.01
N SER A 8 38.93 -32.79 14.55
CA SER A 8 37.77 -32.49 15.37
C SER A 8 36.77 -31.72 14.53
N LYS A 9 35.84 -32.50 13.97
CA LYS A 9 34.43 -32.19 13.70
C LYS A 9 34.10 -30.70 13.75
N LEU A 10 33.98 -30.10 12.57
CA LEU A 10 32.94 -29.10 12.31
C LEU A 10 31.62 -29.80 12.65
N SER A 11 31.17 -29.65 13.90
CA SER A 11 29.81 -30.00 14.26
C SER A 11 28.91 -29.05 13.50
N ASP A 12 27.93 -29.61 12.80
CA ASP A 12 26.85 -28.96 12.09
C ASP A 12 26.27 -27.79 12.89
N GLY A 13 26.87 -26.63 12.72
CA GLY A 13 26.21 -25.36 12.98
C GLY A 13 25.38 -25.11 11.75
N GLU A 14 24.11 -25.51 11.80
CA GLU A 14 23.10 -24.93 10.93
C GLU A 14 23.31 -23.41 10.99
N LEU A 15 23.86 -22.86 9.91
CA LEU A 15 23.77 -21.43 9.63
C LEU A 15 22.27 -21.15 9.57
N ASP A 16 21.70 -20.68 10.68
CA ASP A 16 20.33 -20.23 10.74
C ASP A 16 20.17 -19.12 9.70
N SER A 17 19.65 -19.52 8.54
CA SER A 17 19.54 -18.75 7.31
C SER A 17 18.50 -17.62 7.40
N LYS A 18 18.24 -17.12 8.60
CA LYS A 18 17.09 -16.27 8.88
C LYS A 18 17.39 -14.99 9.63
N THR A 19 18.64 -14.58 9.85
CA THR A 19 18.98 -13.20 10.21
C THR A 19 20.17 -12.74 9.39
N TRP A 20 20.13 -11.52 8.84
CA TRP A 20 21.33 -10.92 8.27
C TRP A 20 22.36 -10.87 9.40
N PRO A 21 23.49 -11.60 9.32
CA PRO A 21 24.47 -11.57 10.39
C PRO A 21 24.89 -10.11 10.57
N GLN A 22 24.77 -9.59 11.80
CA GLN A 22 25.41 -8.31 12.10
C GLN A 22 26.89 -8.52 11.87
N THR A 23 27.41 -7.89 10.82
CA THR A 23 28.83 -7.95 10.51
C THR A 23 29.54 -7.15 11.59
N SER A 24 30.05 -7.80 12.64
CA SER A 24 31.04 -7.18 13.52
C SER A 24 32.42 -7.26 12.85
N GLY A 25 33.15 -6.15 12.77
CA GLY A 25 34.47 -6.09 12.12
C GLY A 25 34.53 -5.09 10.95
N PRO A 26 35.54 -5.19 10.05
CA PRO A 26 35.80 -4.15 9.04
C PRO A 26 34.69 -3.99 7.97
N TYR A 27 33.67 -4.85 7.98
CA TYR A 27 32.53 -4.84 7.05
C TYR A 27 31.21 -4.44 7.75
N GLU A 28 31.28 -3.67 8.83
CA GLU A 28 30.12 -3.20 9.60
C GLU A 28 29.12 -2.41 8.73
N THR A 29 27.85 -2.73 8.90
CA THR A 29 26.75 -1.98 8.28
C THR A 29 26.73 -0.55 8.82
N SER A 30 26.52 0.43 7.93
CA SER A 30 26.48 1.84 8.34
C SER A 30 25.47 2.08 9.46
N ALA A 31 25.85 2.90 10.45
CA ALA A 31 25.03 3.22 11.62
C ALA A 31 23.59 3.65 11.28
N ARG A 32 23.41 4.37 10.16
CA ARG A 32 22.09 4.85 9.68
C ARG A 32 21.12 3.74 9.30
N LEU A 33 21.61 2.51 9.09
CA LEU A 33 20.81 1.34 8.72
C LEU A 33 20.58 0.39 9.90
N LEU A 34 21.31 0.53 11.00
CA LEU A 34 21.20 -0.34 12.17
C LEU A 34 19.78 -0.39 12.77
N PRO A 35 18.98 0.68 12.79
CA PRO A 35 17.59 0.60 13.25
C PRO A 35 16.69 -0.33 12.41
N PHE A 36 17.12 -0.73 11.21
CA PHE A 36 16.32 -1.52 10.26
C PHE A 36 16.82 -2.95 10.09
N VAL A 37 17.75 -3.41 10.92
CA VAL A 37 18.24 -4.80 10.92
C VAL A 37 17.24 -5.77 11.55
N THR A 38 16.30 -5.26 12.36
CA THR A 38 15.20 -6.06 12.90
C THR A 38 14.20 -6.37 11.80
N LYS A 39 13.73 -7.62 11.77
CA LYS A 39 12.74 -8.04 10.78
C LYS A 39 11.49 -7.17 10.84
N THR A 40 11.01 -6.79 9.67
CA THR A 40 9.75 -6.06 9.51
C THR A 40 8.55 -6.96 9.73
N VAL A 41 7.37 -6.34 9.81
CA VAL A 41 6.08 -7.06 9.81
C VAL A 41 5.92 -7.93 8.54
N TRP A 42 6.46 -7.48 7.41
CA TRP A 42 6.37 -8.19 6.14
C TRP A 42 7.21 -9.47 6.11
N GLU A 43 8.37 -9.45 6.76
CA GLU A 43 9.29 -10.58 6.91
C GLU A 43 8.77 -11.64 7.89
N GLU A 44 7.75 -11.34 8.69
CA GLU A 44 7.04 -12.33 9.51
C GLU A 44 5.77 -12.85 8.82
N PHE A 45 4.82 -11.98 8.48
CA PHE A 45 3.49 -12.41 8.06
C PHE A 45 3.46 -12.98 6.65
N THR A 46 4.38 -12.58 5.75
CA THR A 46 4.43 -13.15 4.39
C THR A 46 4.88 -14.62 4.42
N PRO A 47 6.03 -14.97 5.05
CA PRO A 47 6.39 -16.38 5.20
C PRO A 47 5.38 -17.17 6.02
N LEU A 48 4.82 -16.58 7.09
CA LEU A 48 3.85 -17.25 7.95
C LEU A 48 2.57 -17.65 7.18
N ALA A 49 2.04 -16.74 6.35
CA ALA A 49 0.88 -17.04 5.51
C ALA A 49 1.16 -18.19 4.54
N LYS A 50 2.35 -18.17 3.92
CA LYS A 50 2.78 -19.24 3.01
C LYS A 50 2.94 -20.59 3.72
N SER A 51 3.57 -20.63 4.90
CA SER A 51 3.81 -21.88 5.62
C SER A 51 2.56 -22.52 6.21
N THR A 52 1.52 -21.72 6.46
CA THR A 52 0.23 -22.17 7.02
C THR A 52 -0.85 -22.42 5.96
N GLY A 53 -0.59 -22.09 4.69
CA GLY A 53 -1.62 -22.11 3.65
C GLY A 53 -2.75 -21.11 3.91
N ALA A 54 -2.47 -20.04 4.67
CA ALA A 54 -3.44 -19.01 4.98
C ALA A 54 -3.76 -18.16 3.74
N VAL A 55 -5.02 -17.72 3.62
CA VAL A 55 -5.39 -16.71 2.63
C VAL A 55 -4.71 -15.40 3.03
N ASN A 56 -3.86 -14.87 2.15
CA ASN A 56 -3.05 -13.70 2.47
C ASN A 56 -3.81 -12.39 2.16
N LEU A 57 -4.57 -11.91 3.15
CA LEU A 57 -5.15 -10.56 3.16
C LEU A 57 -4.20 -9.52 3.78
N GLY A 58 -2.92 -9.83 3.97
CA GLY A 58 -1.96 -8.93 4.60
C GLY A 58 -1.28 -8.00 3.59
N GLN A 59 -0.68 -8.58 2.54
CA GLN A 59 0.11 -7.83 1.56
C GLN A 59 -0.77 -7.06 0.55
N GLY A 60 -0.47 -5.76 0.40
CA GLY A 60 -1.21 -4.81 -0.43
C GLY A 60 -0.79 -4.79 -1.91
N PHE A 61 -0.87 -5.94 -2.57
CA PHE A 61 -0.79 -6.04 -4.03
C PHE A 61 -1.92 -6.92 -4.59
N PRO A 62 -2.45 -6.57 -5.78
CA PRO A 62 -3.36 -7.41 -6.55
C PRO A 62 -2.78 -8.79 -6.87
N ASP A 63 -3.57 -9.85 -6.69
CA ASP A 63 -3.24 -11.24 -7.03
C ASP A 63 -3.86 -11.69 -8.38
N TRP A 64 -4.33 -10.74 -9.19
CA TRP A 64 -4.87 -10.97 -10.53
C TRP A 64 -3.94 -10.41 -11.62
N ALA A 65 -4.17 -10.84 -12.86
CA ALA A 65 -3.40 -10.39 -14.01
C ALA A 65 -3.63 -8.89 -14.31
N ALA A 66 -2.57 -8.19 -14.72
CA ALA A 66 -2.70 -6.82 -15.22
C ALA A 66 -3.65 -6.76 -16.43
N PRO A 67 -4.39 -5.64 -16.62
CA PRO A 67 -5.29 -5.46 -17.76
C PRO A 67 -4.56 -5.67 -19.11
N ASP A 68 -5.24 -6.26 -20.10
CA ASP A 68 -4.63 -6.60 -21.39
C ASP A 68 -4.02 -5.40 -22.10
N PHE A 69 -4.72 -4.27 -22.15
CA PHE A 69 -4.20 -3.05 -22.78
C PHE A 69 -2.91 -2.53 -22.13
N VAL A 70 -2.68 -2.85 -20.84
CA VAL A 70 -1.43 -2.51 -20.14
C VAL A 70 -0.33 -3.48 -20.56
N LYS A 71 -0.61 -4.78 -20.60
CA LYS A 71 0.34 -5.81 -21.08
C LYS A 71 0.75 -5.56 -22.53
N GLU A 72 -0.22 -5.28 -23.41
CA GLU A 72 0.02 -4.91 -24.81
C GLU A 72 0.90 -3.67 -24.93
N ALA A 73 0.69 -2.65 -24.09
CA ALA A 73 1.52 -1.46 -24.08
C ALA A 73 3.00 -1.78 -23.75
N MET A 74 3.25 -2.76 -22.87
CA MET A 74 4.61 -3.26 -22.62
C MET A 74 5.20 -3.98 -23.82
N VAL A 75 4.43 -4.88 -24.44
CA VAL A 75 4.85 -5.58 -25.66
C VAL A 75 5.23 -4.56 -26.73
N ASN A 76 4.36 -3.57 -26.98
CA ASN A 76 4.59 -2.52 -27.96
C ASN A 76 5.85 -1.68 -27.64
N ALA A 77 6.09 -1.36 -26.36
CA ALA A 77 7.28 -0.63 -25.95
C ALA A 77 8.56 -1.40 -26.30
N VAL A 78 8.59 -2.70 -26.00
CA VAL A 78 9.77 -3.54 -26.20
C VAL A 78 9.99 -3.89 -27.67
N THR A 79 8.94 -4.26 -28.40
CA THR A 79 9.06 -4.87 -29.74
C THR A 79 8.84 -3.87 -30.88
N ILE A 80 7.84 -2.98 -30.77
CA ILE A 80 7.44 -2.10 -31.86
C ILE A 80 8.21 -0.78 -31.81
N ARG A 81 8.24 -0.14 -30.63
CA ARG A 81 8.97 1.11 -30.43
C ARG A 81 10.46 0.90 -30.19
N ASN A 82 10.84 -0.34 -29.85
CA ASN A 82 12.23 -0.72 -29.54
C ASN A 82 12.83 0.18 -28.44
N ASP A 83 12.04 0.51 -27.42
CA ASP A 83 12.36 1.41 -26.32
C ASP A 83 13.33 0.77 -25.30
N ASN A 84 14.35 0.07 -25.79
CA ASN A 84 15.24 -0.79 -24.99
C ASN A 84 16.49 -0.05 -24.47
N GLN A 85 16.73 1.19 -24.90
CA GLN A 85 17.89 2.00 -24.51
C GLN A 85 17.51 3.11 -23.52
N TYR A 86 18.50 3.82 -22.98
CA TYR A 86 18.26 4.97 -22.10
C TYR A 86 17.37 6.03 -22.76
N THR A 87 16.54 6.66 -21.93
CA THR A 87 15.78 7.86 -22.28
C THR A 87 16.25 9.04 -21.43
N ARG A 88 15.54 10.17 -21.50
CA ARG A 88 15.77 11.33 -20.63
C ARG A 88 15.74 10.88 -19.16
N SER A 89 16.77 11.24 -18.40
CA SER A 89 16.97 10.84 -16.99
C SER A 89 15.79 11.20 -16.09
N ALA A 90 15.20 12.39 -16.29
CA ALA A 90 14.01 12.85 -15.58
C ALA A 90 12.70 12.26 -16.11
N GLY A 91 12.76 11.30 -17.03
CA GLY A 91 11.62 10.52 -17.50
C GLY A 91 11.39 10.63 -18.99
N HIS A 92 10.84 9.54 -19.55
CA HIS A 92 10.53 9.40 -20.97
C HIS A 92 9.59 10.53 -21.43
N PRO A 93 9.91 11.27 -22.52
CA PRO A 93 9.14 12.44 -22.95
C PRO A 93 7.63 12.20 -23.09
N SER A 94 7.21 11.06 -23.66
CA SER A 94 5.79 10.75 -23.80
C SER A 94 5.05 10.64 -22.46
N LEU A 95 5.73 10.12 -21.43
CA LEU A 95 5.18 9.96 -20.09
C LEU A 95 5.08 11.30 -19.39
N VAL A 96 6.18 12.06 -19.28
CA VAL A 96 6.20 13.34 -18.57
C VAL A 96 5.27 14.37 -19.21
N GLN A 97 5.13 14.38 -20.54
CA GLN A 97 4.18 15.25 -21.22
C GLN A 97 2.72 14.86 -20.97
N LYS A 98 2.39 13.55 -20.93
CA LYS A 98 1.03 13.09 -20.58
C LYS A 98 0.72 13.43 -19.12
N LEU A 99 1.65 13.21 -18.20
CA LEU A 99 1.51 13.58 -16.79
C LEU A 99 1.31 15.09 -16.62
N ALA A 100 2.15 15.92 -17.23
CA ALA A 100 2.01 17.37 -17.17
C ALA A 100 0.64 17.84 -17.64
N ARG A 101 0.09 17.28 -18.73
CA ARG A 101 -1.27 17.59 -19.20
C ARG A 101 -2.35 17.18 -18.20
N LEU A 102 -2.27 15.96 -17.64
CA LEU A 102 -3.22 15.48 -16.64
C LEU A 102 -3.22 16.36 -15.39
N TYR A 103 -2.04 16.60 -14.81
CA TYR A 103 -1.91 17.42 -13.62
C TYR A 103 -2.22 18.89 -13.89
N SER A 104 -2.01 19.40 -15.10
CA SER A 104 -2.46 20.76 -15.43
C SER A 104 -3.97 20.91 -15.29
N GLY A 105 -4.72 19.92 -15.78
CA GLY A 105 -6.17 19.87 -15.63
C GLY A 105 -6.62 19.73 -14.18
N TRP A 106 -6.01 18.82 -13.41
CA TRP A 106 -6.37 18.57 -12.01
C TRP A 106 -6.00 19.71 -11.06
N LEU A 107 -4.93 20.44 -11.35
CA LEU A 107 -4.45 21.54 -10.53
C LEU A 107 -4.98 22.90 -10.99
N GLY A 108 -5.64 22.99 -12.14
CA GLY A 108 -6.14 24.25 -12.70
C GLY A 108 -5.03 25.23 -13.07
N ARG A 109 -3.83 24.74 -13.39
CA ARG A 109 -2.66 25.56 -13.76
C ARG A 109 -1.84 24.87 -14.84
N ALA A 110 -0.99 25.61 -15.55
CA ALA A 110 0.02 24.99 -16.40
C ALA A 110 1.08 24.29 -15.52
N VAL A 111 1.38 23.04 -15.87
CA VAL A 111 2.51 22.26 -15.34
C VAL A 111 3.51 22.06 -16.47
N ASP A 112 4.74 22.51 -16.26
CA ASP A 112 5.82 22.35 -17.21
C ASP A 112 6.42 20.93 -17.16
N TRP A 113 6.33 20.20 -18.26
CA TRP A 113 6.78 18.80 -18.30
C TRP A 113 8.29 18.63 -18.16
N GLU A 114 9.08 19.66 -18.46
CA GLU A 114 10.54 19.59 -18.38
C GLU A 114 11.03 19.78 -16.94
N SER A 115 10.43 20.69 -16.19
CA SER A 115 10.96 21.17 -14.92
C SER A 115 10.06 20.93 -13.71
N GLU A 116 8.79 20.60 -13.91
CA GLU A 116 7.78 20.39 -12.86
C GLU A 116 7.26 18.94 -12.81
N VAL A 117 7.80 18.05 -13.64
CA VAL A 117 7.52 16.61 -13.65
C VAL A 117 8.82 15.80 -13.75
N THR A 118 8.97 14.78 -12.91
CA THR A 118 10.02 13.76 -13.07
C THR A 118 9.51 12.35 -12.77
N VAL A 119 10.05 11.35 -13.46
CA VAL A 119 9.71 9.94 -13.26
C VAL A 119 10.71 9.29 -12.27
N THR A 120 10.22 8.35 -11.46
CA THR A 120 10.96 7.67 -10.41
C THR A 120 10.74 6.15 -10.46
N VAL A 121 11.60 5.38 -9.79
CA VAL A 121 11.48 3.92 -9.61
C VAL A 121 10.39 3.60 -8.58
N GLY A 122 9.15 3.83 -9.00
CA GLY A 122 7.97 3.82 -8.15
C GLY A 122 7.92 5.03 -7.20
N ALA A 123 6.83 5.13 -6.45
CA ALA A 123 6.68 6.17 -5.42
C ALA A 123 7.75 6.06 -4.32
N THR A 124 8.20 4.85 -4.00
CA THR A 124 9.19 4.63 -2.93
C THR A 124 10.54 5.30 -3.17
N GLU A 125 10.98 5.41 -4.43
CA GLU A 125 12.20 6.14 -4.76
C GLU A 125 11.96 7.66 -4.75
N ALA A 126 10.79 8.14 -5.19
CA ALA A 126 10.43 9.55 -5.03
C ALA A 126 10.49 10.01 -3.57
N LEU A 127 9.94 9.20 -2.64
CA LEU A 127 10.01 9.44 -1.20
C LEU A 127 11.47 9.50 -0.71
N PHE A 128 12.31 8.57 -1.20
CA PHE A 128 13.73 8.52 -0.86
C PHE A 128 14.47 9.77 -1.35
N ALA A 129 14.35 10.09 -2.64
CA ALA A 129 14.99 11.23 -3.26
C ALA A 129 14.59 12.55 -2.59
N LEU A 130 13.30 12.72 -2.26
CA LEU A 130 12.81 13.90 -1.54
C LEU A 130 13.36 14.01 -0.13
N THR A 131 13.33 12.93 0.65
CA THR A 131 13.87 12.94 2.02
C THR A 131 15.37 13.21 2.02
N GLN A 132 16.15 12.56 1.16
CA GLN A 132 17.60 12.79 1.03
C GLN A 132 17.94 14.19 0.50
N SER A 133 17.06 14.81 -0.29
CA SER A 133 17.29 16.14 -0.85
C SER A 133 16.93 17.28 0.11
N LEU A 134 15.94 17.07 0.98
CA LEU A 134 15.34 18.14 1.76
C LEU A 134 15.77 18.16 3.22
N LEU A 135 16.20 17.02 3.76
CA LEU A 135 16.44 16.83 5.19
C LEU A 135 17.94 16.69 5.50
N GLY A 136 18.36 17.29 6.61
CA GLY A 136 19.64 17.03 7.26
C GLY A 136 19.49 16.72 8.75
N ALA A 137 20.61 16.60 9.46
CA ALA A 137 20.65 16.18 10.87
C ALA A 137 19.85 17.06 11.85
N GLU A 138 19.68 18.34 11.51
CA GLU A 138 18.95 19.32 12.34
C GLU A 138 17.48 19.48 11.93
N ASP A 139 17.03 18.78 10.88
CA ASP A 139 15.67 18.89 10.39
C ASP A 139 14.74 17.85 11.03
N GLU A 140 13.48 18.25 11.16
CA GLU A 140 12.38 17.39 11.58
C GLU A 140 11.43 17.14 10.40
N ALA A 141 10.97 15.90 10.27
CA ALA A 141 9.93 15.50 9.35
C ALA A 141 8.72 14.97 10.11
N VAL A 142 7.56 15.61 9.89
CA VAL A 142 6.29 15.24 10.51
C VAL A 142 5.60 14.17 9.68
N ILE A 143 5.16 13.09 10.34
CA ILE A 143 4.41 11.98 9.73
C ILE A 143 3.10 11.78 10.48
N LEU A 144 2.02 11.59 9.72
CA LEU A 144 0.73 11.19 10.27
C LEU A 144 0.68 9.67 10.50
N GLU A 145 0.23 9.24 11.68
CA GLU A 145 0.10 7.82 12.02
C GLU A 145 -1.35 7.33 11.98
N PRO A 146 -1.63 6.07 11.59
CA PRO A 146 -0.67 5.04 11.19
C PRO A 146 0.00 5.37 9.86
N SER A 147 1.31 5.16 9.77
CA SER A 147 2.11 5.59 8.62
C SER A 147 2.65 4.42 7.79
N PHE A 148 2.81 4.62 6.48
CA PHE A 148 3.58 3.68 5.68
C PHE A 148 5.02 3.62 6.24
N ASP A 149 5.47 2.41 6.53
CA ASP A 149 6.69 2.11 7.28
C ASP A 149 7.95 2.73 6.64
N ILE A 150 7.96 2.85 5.30
CA ILE A 150 9.10 3.42 4.58
C ILE A 150 9.39 4.88 4.93
N TYR A 151 8.37 5.66 5.34
CA TYR A 151 8.54 7.09 5.61
C TYR A 151 9.55 7.31 6.75
N ALA A 152 9.37 6.58 7.85
CA ALA A 152 10.26 6.61 9.00
C ALA A 152 11.70 6.21 8.63
N ALA A 153 11.81 5.15 7.81
CA ALA A 153 13.09 4.60 7.42
C ALA A 153 13.91 5.60 6.60
N GLN A 154 13.30 6.23 5.61
CA GLN A 154 14.00 7.14 4.69
C GLN A 154 14.37 8.48 5.35
N ILE A 155 13.55 8.98 6.28
CA ILE A 155 13.90 10.14 7.13
C ILE A 155 15.13 9.82 7.98
N THR A 156 15.15 8.65 8.63
CA THR A 156 16.29 8.22 9.46
C THR A 156 17.56 8.06 8.61
N MET A 157 17.44 7.53 7.39
CA MET A 157 18.57 7.42 6.45
C MET A 157 19.14 8.79 6.03
N ALA A 158 18.30 9.85 6.04
CA ALA A 158 18.72 11.24 5.82
C ALA A 158 19.37 11.88 7.06
N GLY A 159 19.35 11.19 8.21
CA GLY A 159 19.86 11.69 9.49
C GLY A 159 18.89 12.59 10.25
N ALA A 160 17.66 12.77 9.76
CA ALA A 160 16.67 13.65 10.36
C ALA A 160 15.79 12.97 11.41
N ALA A 161 15.16 13.77 12.27
CA ALA A 161 14.21 13.29 13.27
C ALA A 161 12.80 13.13 12.66
N SER A 162 12.09 12.07 13.05
CA SER A 162 10.69 11.88 12.68
C SER A 162 9.75 12.25 13.84
N VAL A 163 8.91 13.26 13.65
CA VAL A 163 7.88 13.69 14.60
C VAL A 163 6.53 13.06 14.21
N ARG A 164 5.77 12.55 15.18
CA ARG A 164 4.57 11.73 14.93
C ARG A 164 3.31 12.42 15.39
N VAL A 165 2.31 12.46 14.52
CA VAL A 165 0.97 13.01 14.81
C VAL A 165 -0.07 11.95 14.49
N PRO A 166 -0.74 11.34 15.49
CA PRO A 166 -1.70 10.28 15.23
C PRO A 166 -3.02 10.82 14.69
N LEU A 167 -3.55 10.16 13.66
CA LEU A 167 -4.96 10.26 13.33
C LEU A 167 -5.78 9.62 14.45
N ARG A 168 -6.81 10.31 14.91
CA ARG A 168 -7.73 9.83 15.94
C ARG A 168 -8.91 9.12 15.30
N LEU A 169 -9.25 7.94 15.80
CA LEU A 169 -10.50 7.28 15.46
C LEU A 169 -11.63 7.91 16.29
N VAL A 170 -12.58 8.55 15.61
CA VAL A 170 -13.67 9.32 16.22
C VAL A 170 -15.01 8.74 15.78
N GLU A 171 -15.90 8.47 16.74
CA GLU A 171 -17.27 8.04 16.46
C GLU A 171 -18.05 9.16 15.75
N GLY A 172 -18.89 8.82 14.77
CA GLY A 172 -19.65 9.82 14.00
C GLY A 172 -18.87 10.55 12.90
N ALA A 173 -17.54 10.36 12.81
CA ALA A 173 -16.69 11.06 11.86
C ALA A 173 -16.60 10.41 10.46
N GLY A 174 -17.07 9.18 10.32
CA GLY A 174 -17.04 8.41 9.08
C GLY A 174 -18.34 8.52 8.26
N PRO A 175 -18.36 7.93 7.05
CA PRO A 175 -19.54 7.92 6.19
C PRO A 175 -20.78 7.39 6.93
N GLY A 176 -21.92 8.07 6.75
CA GLY A 176 -23.18 7.69 7.40
C GLY A 176 -23.18 7.78 8.94
N GLY A 177 -22.26 8.55 9.54
CA GLY A 177 -22.14 8.69 10.99
C GLY A 177 -21.42 7.52 11.67
N ALA A 178 -20.71 6.69 10.92
CA ALA A 178 -19.87 5.62 11.47
C ALA A 178 -18.59 6.18 12.12
N ALA A 179 -17.78 5.32 12.74
CA ALA A 179 -16.44 5.70 13.17
C ALA A 179 -15.57 6.09 11.97
N GLY A 180 -14.76 7.14 12.12
CA GLY A 180 -13.88 7.65 11.07
C GLY A 180 -12.59 8.24 11.62
N TRP A 181 -11.57 8.33 10.76
CA TRP A 181 -10.26 8.87 11.13
C TRP A 181 -10.21 10.38 10.93
N LYS A 182 -9.73 11.12 11.93
CA LYS A 182 -9.56 12.57 11.89
C LYS A 182 -8.16 12.97 12.32
N LEU A 183 -7.63 14.00 11.69
CA LEU A 183 -6.46 14.72 12.18
C LEU A 183 -6.94 15.83 13.11
N ASP A 184 -6.39 15.92 14.32
CA ASP A 184 -6.58 17.10 15.15
C ASP A 184 -5.63 18.22 14.67
N PRO A 185 -6.15 19.36 14.18
CA PRO A 185 -5.32 20.48 13.75
C PRO A 185 -4.40 21.00 14.85
N ALA A 186 -4.82 20.96 16.13
CA ALA A 186 -4.01 21.43 17.24
C ALA A 186 -2.83 20.49 17.53
N GLU A 187 -3.02 19.17 17.38
CA GLU A 187 -1.90 18.21 17.49
C GLU A 187 -0.90 18.40 16.34
N LEU A 188 -1.36 18.70 15.11
CA LEU A 188 -0.46 19.02 14.00
C LEU A 188 0.31 20.31 14.26
N GLU A 189 -0.35 21.38 14.70
CA GLU A 189 0.28 22.66 14.97
C GLU A 189 1.32 22.56 16.10
N ALA A 190 1.00 21.83 17.18
CA ALA A 190 1.92 21.61 18.29
C ALA A 190 3.16 20.77 17.91
N ALA A 191 3.05 19.94 16.88
CA ALA A 191 4.16 19.13 16.38
C ALA A 191 5.14 19.90 15.48
N LEU A 192 4.75 21.10 15.00
CA LEU A 192 5.58 21.90 14.11
C LEU A 192 6.48 22.87 14.90
N THR A 193 7.77 22.83 14.59
CA THR A 193 8.82 23.65 15.22
C THR A 193 9.58 24.44 14.14
N PRO A 194 10.50 25.35 14.51
CA PRO A 194 11.42 25.95 13.55
C PRO A 194 12.32 24.96 12.80
N LYS A 195 12.50 23.72 13.32
CA LYS A 195 13.25 22.63 12.68
C LYS A 195 12.40 21.83 11.68
N SER A 196 11.07 21.97 11.70
CA SER A 196 10.20 21.24 10.80
C SER A 196 10.41 21.64 9.34
N ARG A 197 10.83 20.67 8.54
CA ARG A 197 11.23 20.84 7.15
C ARG A 197 10.30 20.13 6.17
N LEU A 198 9.72 19.01 6.59
CA LEU A 198 8.87 18.17 5.76
C LEU A 198 7.62 17.72 6.54
N LEU A 199 6.45 17.80 5.92
CA LEU A 199 5.23 17.12 6.34
C LEU A 199 4.89 16.07 5.28
N ILE A 200 4.72 14.81 5.69
CA ILE A 200 4.25 13.75 4.79
C ILE A 200 2.74 13.59 4.98
N LEU A 201 1.99 13.94 3.95
CA LEU A 201 0.54 13.78 3.87
C LEU A 201 0.22 12.65 2.89
N ASN A 202 -0.39 11.57 3.37
CA ASN A 202 -0.82 10.47 2.51
C ASN A 202 -2.36 10.50 2.34
N THR A 203 -2.83 10.78 1.13
CA THR A 203 -4.26 10.81 0.81
C THR A 203 -4.50 10.37 -0.65
N PRO A 204 -5.32 9.33 -0.91
CA PRO A 204 -5.97 8.48 0.08
C PRO A 204 -5.01 7.67 0.94
N HIS A 205 -5.34 7.56 2.23
CA HIS A 205 -4.44 7.16 3.28
C HIS A 205 -4.33 5.63 3.43
N ASN A 206 -3.13 5.08 3.36
CA ASN A 206 -2.79 3.73 3.79
C ASN A 206 -2.28 3.78 5.23
N PRO A 207 -2.83 3.00 6.18
CA PRO A 207 -3.75 1.87 5.99
C PRO A 207 -5.25 2.16 6.18
N THR A 208 -5.63 3.39 6.53
CA THR A 208 -6.98 3.67 7.03
C THR A 208 -8.07 3.75 5.96
N GLY A 209 -7.68 3.97 4.70
CA GLY A 209 -8.60 4.28 3.61
C GLY A 209 -9.28 5.65 3.75
N LYS A 210 -8.77 6.53 4.62
CA LYS A 210 -9.24 7.92 4.76
C LYS A 210 -8.94 8.70 3.48
N VAL A 211 -9.93 9.45 3.01
CA VAL A 211 -9.72 10.56 2.06
C VAL A 211 -9.84 11.84 2.87
N PHE A 212 -8.83 12.70 2.82
CA PHE A 212 -8.92 14.01 3.47
C PHE A 212 -9.90 14.89 2.71
N THR A 213 -10.86 15.49 3.42
CA THR A 213 -11.83 16.38 2.79
C THR A 213 -11.20 17.72 2.44
N ARG A 214 -11.86 18.50 1.58
CA ARG A 214 -11.41 19.86 1.24
C ARG A 214 -11.22 20.71 2.51
N GLU A 215 -12.16 20.64 3.44
CA GLU A 215 -12.13 21.42 4.69
C GLU A 215 -10.94 21.01 5.58
N GLU A 216 -10.65 19.71 5.68
CA GLU A 216 -9.48 19.21 6.40
C GLU A 216 -8.18 19.70 5.74
N LEU A 217 -8.10 19.63 4.41
CA LEU A 217 -6.94 20.10 3.64
C LEU A 217 -6.76 21.61 3.72
N GLU A 218 -7.85 22.39 3.74
CA GLU A 218 -7.80 23.85 3.96
C GLU A 218 -7.29 24.17 5.36
N SER A 219 -7.65 23.36 6.37
CA SER A 219 -7.12 23.48 7.72
C SER A 219 -5.63 23.19 7.78
N ILE A 220 -5.18 22.11 7.14
CA ILE A 220 -3.76 21.77 7.01
C ILE A 220 -3.02 22.89 6.26
N ALA A 221 -3.58 23.40 5.15
CA ALA A 221 -2.99 24.47 4.37
C ALA A 221 -2.80 25.76 5.20
N ARG A 222 -3.75 26.09 6.08
CA ARG A 222 -3.63 27.23 6.99
C ARG A 222 -2.43 27.09 7.92
N ILE A 223 -2.29 25.93 8.55
CA ILE A 223 -1.17 25.62 9.44
C ILE A 223 0.14 25.68 8.64
N VAL A 224 0.23 24.95 7.53
CA VAL A 224 1.45 24.89 6.70
C VAL A 224 1.90 26.27 6.21
N ARG A 225 0.98 27.18 5.85
CA ARG A 225 1.33 28.53 5.42
C ARG A 225 1.98 29.37 6.52
N ALA A 226 1.71 29.08 7.80
CA ALA A 226 2.37 29.74 8.93
C ALA A 226 3.84 29.30 9.11
N HIS A 227 4.30 28.25 8.41
CA HIS A 227 5.66 27.72 8.48
C HIS A 227 6.39 27.86 7.11
N PRO A 228 7.16 28.93 6.88
CA PRO A 228 7.77 29.22 5.57
C PRO A 228 8.73 28.14 5.06
N ARG A 229 9.44 27.43 5.96
CA ARG A 229 10.39 26.37 5.60
C ARG A 229 9.73 25.02 5.27
N LEU A 230 8.45 24.85 5.63
CA LEU A 230 7.78 23.56 5.59
C LEU A 230 7.35 23.22 4.16
N VAL A 231 7.86 22.09 3.66
CA VAL A 231 7.41 21.45 2.42
C VAL A 231 6.42 20.34 2.78
N VAL A 232 5.38 20.14 1.96
CA VAL A 232 4.47 19.01 2.10
C VAL A 232 4.70 18.03 0.96
N LEU A 233 5.06 16.80 1.31
CA LEU A 233 5.05 15.67 0.39
C LEU A 233 3.67 15.05 0.44
N CYS A 234 2.94 15.14 -0.66
CA CYS A 234 1.63 14.52 -0.85
C CYS A 234 1.82 13.14 -1.51
N ASP A 235 1.76 12.06 -0.73
CA ASP A 235 1.72 10.70 -1.25
C ASP A 235 0.28 10.38 -1.68
N GLU A 236 0.04 10.42 -2.98
CA GLU A 236 -1.29 10.29 -3.60
C GLU A 236 -1.40 9.05 -4.49
N VAL A 237 -0.64 7.97 -4.20
CA VAL A 237 -0.61 6.75 -5.03
C VAL A 237 -1.97 6.06 -5.20
N TYR A 238 -2.95 6.39 -4.37
CA TYR A 238 -4.31 5.85 -4.41
C TYR A 238 -5.34 6.82 -5.03
N GLU A 239 -4.91 7.90 -5.69
CA GLU A 239 -5.75 9.00 -6.22
C GLU A 239 -6.96 8.57 -7.08
N HIS A 240 -6.89 7.40 -7.72
CA HIS A 240 -7.98 6.88 -8.56
C HIS A 240 -8.95 5.91 -7.85
N LEU A 241 -8.61 5.49 -6.62
CA LEU A 241 -9.34 4.46 -5.86
C LEU A 241 -10.22 5.08 -4.76
N THR A 242 -11.11 6.01 -5.11
CA THR A 242 -12.12 6.54 -4.16
C THR A 242 -13.48 5.89 -4.36
N TYR A 243 -14.28 5.82 -3.30
CA TYR A 243 -15.58 5.14 -3.28
C TYR A 243 -16.68 6.05 -2.72
N ASP A 244 -17.94 5.68 -2.97
CA ASP A 244 -19.13 6.28 -2.35
C ASP A 244 -19.19 7.82 -2.44
N GLY A 245 -18.72 8.39 -3.55
CA GLY A 245 -18.72 9.83 -3.79
C GLY A 245 -17.57 10.60 -3.13
N ALA A 246 -16.63 9.92 -2.44
CA ALA A 246 -15.45 10.57 -1.91
C ALA A 246 -14.60 11.17 -3.06
N GLU A 247 -14.30 12.46 -2.93
CA GLU A 247 -13.50 13.21 -3.89
C GLU A 247 -12.04 13.25 -3.44
N HIS A 248 -11.11 12.91 -4.35
CA HIS A 248 -9.68 13.12 -4.09
C HIS A 248 -9.28 14.56 -4.42
N VAL A 249 -9.13 15.36 -3.37
CA VAL A 249 -8.66 16.75 -3.46
C VAL A 249 -7.15 16.80 -3.23
N ARG A 250 -6.44 17.50 -4.12
CA ARG A 250 -4.97 17.64 -4.04
C ARG A 250 -4.64 18.86 -3.22
N LEU A 251 -3.83 18.71 -2.18
CA LEU A 251 -3.39 19.86 -1.38
C LEU A 251 -2.69 20.92 -2.25
N ALA A 252 -1.94 20.48 -3.25
CA ALA A 252 -1.22 21.35 -4.19
C ALA A 252 -2.11 22.28 -5.03
N SER A 253 -3.42 21.97 -5.18
CA SER A 253 -4.36 22.83 -5.90
C SER A 253 -5.00 23.91 -5.01
N LEU A 254 -4.80 23.85 -3.69
CA LEU A 254 -5.32 24.87 -2.79
C LEU A 254 -4.51 26.18 -2.86
N PRO A 255 -5.15 27.35 -2.63
CA PRO A 255 -4.46 28.63 -2.67
C PRO A 255 -3.20 28.68 -1.78
N GLY A 256 -2.09 29.07 -2.39
CA GLY A 256 -0.79 29.23 -1.72
C GLY A 256 -0.04 27.92 -1.41
N MET A 257 -0.51 26.77 -1.91
CA MET A 257 0.10 25.48 -1.61
C MET A 257 1.04 24.95 -2.69
N TRP A 258 0.88 25.33 -3.96
CA TRP A 258 1.73 24.85 -5.06
C TRP A 258 3.23 24.97 -4.77
N ASP A 259 3.71 26.15 -4.36
CA ASP A 259 5.14 26.43 -4.20
C ASP A 259 5.83 25.63 -3.09
N ARG A 260 5.07 24.88 -2.28
CA ARG A 260 5.56 24.09 -1.15
C ARG A 260 5.02 22.66 -1.13
N CYS A 261 4.25 22.25 -2.13
CA CYS A 261 3.71 20.90 -2.23
C CYS A 261 4.39 20.13 -3.35
N VAL A 262 4.76 18.89 -3.05
CA VAL A 262 5.26 17.95 -4.04
C VAL A 262 4.37 16.70 -4.00
N THR A 263 3.76 16.38 -5.14
CA THR A 263 2.85 15.24 -5.28
C THR A 263 3.61 14.04 -5.79
N VAL A 264 3.43 12.90 -5.14
CA VAL A 264 4.01 11.60 -5.53
C VAL A 264 2.87 10.65 -5.89
N SER A 265 2.99 9.95 -7.02
CA SER A 265 2.05 8.88 -7.38
C SER A 265 2.75 7.69 -8.07
N SER A 266 1.99 6.64 -8.39
CA SER A 266 2.50 5.34 -8.81
C SER A 266 1.57 4.65 -9.80
N SER A 267 2.10 4.25 -10.96
CA SER A 267 1.36 3.44 -11.93
C SER A 267 0.98 2.06 -11.37
N GLY A 268 1.82 1.50 -10.50
CA GLY A 268 1.60 0.16 -9.95
C GLY A 268 0.32 0.02 -9.13
N LYS A 269 -0.17 1.11 -8.52
CA LYS A 269 -1.43 1.12 -7.76
C LYS A 269 -2.63 1.37 -8.66
N THR A 270 -2.45 2.13 -9.74
CA THR A 270 -3.47 2.42 -10.74
C THR A 270 -3.75 1.22 -11.65
N PHE A 271 -2.70 0.59 -12.19
CA PHE A 271 -2.81 -0.43 -13.24
C PHE A 271 -2.56 -1.86 -12.74
N SER A 272 -2.50 -2.08 -11.42
CA SER A 272 -2.23 -3.39 -10.82
C SER A 272 -0.91 -4.03 -11.26
N VAL A 273 0.11 -3.22 -11.55
CA VAL A 273 1.45 -3.64 -11.99
C VAL A 273 2.51 -3.21 -10.97
N THR A 274 2.34 -3.60 -9.70
CA THR A 274 3.22 -3.16 -8.60
C THR A 274 4.70 -3.49 -8.83
N GLY A 275 5.00 -4.53 -9.62
CA GLY A 275 6.36 -4.92 -10.00
C GLY A 275 7.01 -4.06 -11.10
N TRP A 276 6.25 -3.21 -11.82
CA TRP A 276 6.83 -2.37 -12.88
C TRP A 276 7.57 -1.15 -12.35
N LYS A 277 7.33 -0.78 -11.09
CA LYS A 277 8.08 0.27 -10.38
C LYS A 277 8.22 1.56 -11.19
N VAL A 278 7.11 2.07 -11.75
CA VAL A 278 7.05 3.42 -12.34
C VAL A 278 6.21 4.33 -11.43
N GLY A 279 6.85 5.38 -10.92
CA GLY A 279 6.20 6.46 -10.17
C GLY A 279 6.61 7.80 -10.74
N TRP A 280 6.05 8.86 -10.22
CA TRP A 280 6.41 10.21 -10.64
C TRP A 280 6.21 11.22 -9.52
N VAL A 281 6.86 12.35 -9.71
CA VAL A 281 6.79 13.53 -8.88
C VAL A 281 6.28 14.70 -9.71
N VAL A 282 5.29 15.42 -9.18
CA VAL A 282 4.80 16.68 -9.75
C VAL A 282 4.84 17.76 -8.70
N GLY A 283 5.42 18.91 -9.01
CA GLY A 283 5.53 20.00 -8.06
C GLY A 283 6.30 21.20 -8.62
N PRO A 284 6.54 22.22 -7.79
CA PRO A 284 7.23 23.41 -8.23
C PRO A 284 8.68 23.07 -8.59
N ARG A 285 9.19 23.75 -9.63
CA ARG A 285 10.53 23.53 -10.19
C ARG A 285 11.65 23.35 -9.17
N PRO A 286 11.77 24.15 -8.08
CA PRO A 286 12.83 23.96 -7.09
C PRO A 286 12.80 22.59 -6.40
N LEU A 287 11.61 22.06 -6.09
CA LEU A 287 11.45 20.77 -5.41
C LEU A 287 11.62 19.59 -6.39
N VAL A 288 11.09 19.72 -7.61
CA VAL A 288 11.30 18.68 -8.64
C VAL A 288 12.78 18.60 -9.05
N ARG A 289 13.47 19.74 -9.15
CA ARG A 289 14.91 19.78 -9.42
C ARG A 289 15.73 19.08 -8.34
N SER A 290 15.32 19.15 -7.06
CA SER A 290 16.06 18.46 -6.00
C SER A 290 15.95 16.94 -6.16
N VAL A 291 14.75 16.43 -6.48
CA VAL A 291 14.55 15.01 -6.84
C VAL A 291 15.40 14.61 -8.03
N MET A 292 15.35 15.37 -9.13
CA MET A 292 16.18 15.10 -10.32
C MET A 292 17.68 15.06 -10.00
N THR A 293 18.13 15.91 -9.06
CA THR A 293 19.53 15.98 -8.63
C THR A 293 19.93 14.71 -7.88
N ALA A 294 19.11 14.25 -6.92
CA ALA A 294 19.36 12.98 -6.23
C ALA A 294 19.34 11.79 -7.20
N ASN A 295 18.37 11.78 -8.11
CA ASN A 295 18.13 10.68 -9.05
C ASN A 295 19.28 10.45 -10.02
N ALA A 296 20.00 11.52 -10.37
CA ALA A 296 21.22 11.41 -11.18
C ALA A 296 22.29 10.50 -10.54
N TRP A 297 22.25 10.30 -9.22
CA TRP A 297 23.25 9.54 -8.46
C TRP A 297 22.73 8.25 -7.81
N VAL A 298 21.41 8.03 -7.82
CA VAL A 298 20.80 6.82 -7.24
C VAL A 298 20.59 5.76 -8.32
N GLN A 299 19.90 6.11 -9.41
CA GLN A 299 19.53 5.17 -10.48
C GLN A 299 19.80 5.71 -11.88
N PHE A 300 20.09 7.00 -12.02
CA PHE A 300 20.28 7.75 -13.26
C PHE A 300 19.03 7.85 -14.17
N SER A 301 18.43 6.73 -14.56
CA SER A 301 17.23 6.67 -15.40
C SER A 301 16.32 5.52 -14.99
N VAL A 302 15.01 5.73 -15.12
CA VAL A 302 13.98 4.68 -14.94
C VAL A 302 13.91 3.79 -16.19
N PRO A 303 13.58 2.48 -16.10
CA PRO A 303 13.54 1.59 -17.27
C PRO A 303 12.62 2.09 -18.39
N THR A 304 13.19 2.41 -19.55
CA THR A 304 12.48 3.05 -20.68
C THR A 304 11.23 2.28 -21.16
N PRO A 305 11.24 0.94 -21.32
CA PRO A 305 10.04 0.22 -21.78
C PRO A 305 8.85 0.39 -20.83
N THR A 306 9.10 0.37 -19.51
CA THR A 306 8.05 0.56 -18.50
C THR A 306 7.43 1.94 -18.57
N GLN A 307 8.24 2.99 -18.78
CA GLN A 307 7.75 4.36 -18.90
C GLN A 307 6.90 4.56 -20.16
N SER A 308 7.39 4.04 -21.28
CA SER A 308 6.69 4.08 -22.56
C SER A 308 5.35 3.33 -22.50
N ALA A 309 5.34 2.14 -21.90
CA ALA A 309 4.12 1.36 -21.69
C ALA A 309 3.10 2.11 -20.81
N ILE A 310 3.56 2.74 -19.71
CA ILE A 310 2.68 3.52 -18.83
C ILE A 310 2.14 4.77 -19.53
N ALA A 311 2.91 5.43 -20.39
CA ALA A 311 2.42 6.57 -21.18
C ALA A 311 1.24 6.15 -22.08
N GLU A 312 1.36 5.01 -22.77
CA GLU A 312 0.29 4.44 -23.59
C GLU A 312 -0.90 3.99 -22.74
N ALA A 313 -0.67 3.32 -21.61
CA ALA A 313 -1.72 2.89 -20.70
C ALA A 313 -2.53 4.07 -20.14
N LEU A 314 -1.86 5.16 -19.72
CA LEU A 314 -2.52 6.39 -19.27
C LEU A 314 -3.36 7.05 -20.36
N ALA A 315 -2.95 6.94 -21.63
CA ALA A 315 -3.74 7.45 -22.74
C ALA A 315 -5.01 6.62 -22.97
N LYS A 316 -4.92 5.29 -22.85
CA LYS A 316 -6.05 4.36 -23.00
C LYS A 316 -6.99 4.36 -21.80
N ALA A 317 -6.49 4.65 -20.59
CA ALA A 317 -7.26 4.57 -19.35
C ALA A 317 -8.45 5.53 -19.27
N ASP A 318 -8.39 6.65 -20.01
CA ASP A 318 -9.47 7.64 -20.11
C ASP A 318 -10.62 7.17 -21.02
N SER A 319 -10.40 6.15 -21.86
CA SER A 319 -11.38 5.62 -22.82
C SER A 319 -12.33 4.61 -22.17
N PRO A 320 -13.53 4.40 -22.73
CA PRO A 320 -14.47 3.39 -22.25
C PRO A 320 -13.83 2.01 -22.10
N TYR A 321 -14.14 1.34 -20.99
CA TYR A 321 -13.51 0.07 -20.63
C TYR A 321 -14.53 -0.87 -19.98
N GLN A 322 -14.74 -2.05 -20.59
CA GLN A 322 -15.65 -3.10 -20.10
C GLN A 322 -17.05 -2.58 -19.67
N GLY A 323 -17.67 -1.72 -20.50
CA GLY A 323 -18.98 -1.15 -20.22
C GLY A 323 -19.00 0.03 -19.24
N PHE A 324 -17.84 0.46 -18.73
CA PHE A 324 -17.70 1.66 -17.92
C PHE A 324 -17.20 2.84 -18.74
N PRO A 325 -17.50 4.10 -18.33
CA PRO A 325 -17.03 5.30 -19.04
C PRO A 325 -15.51 5.41 -19.17
N SER A 326 -14.76 4.82 -18.23
CA SER A 326 -13.31 4.71 -18.31
C SER A 326 -12.76 3.55 -17.48
N PHE A 327 -11.48 3.21 -17.67
CA PHE A 327 -10.81 2.20 -16.85
C PHE A 327 -10.86 2.55 -15.35
N TYR A 328 -10.72 3.82 -14.99
CA TYR A 328 -10.80 4.25 -13.59
C TYR A 328 -12.18 4.01 -12.96
N HIS A 329 -13.26 4.16 -13.74
CA HIS A 329 -14.63 3.88 -13.26
C HIS A 329 -14.82 2.38 -13.01
N PHE A 330 -14.36 1.55 -13.95
CA PHE A 330 -14.34 0.10 -13.77
C PHE A 330 -13.54 -0.31 -12.53
N LEU A 331 -12.34 0.23 -12.38
CA LEU A 331 -11.44 -0.05 -11.26
C LEU A 331 -12.10 0.26 -9.91
N ARG A 332 -12.72 1.45 -9.77
CA ARG A 332 -13.47 1.84 -8.57
C ARG A 332 -14.63 0.90 -8.27
N ALA A 333 -15.40 0.53 -9.30
CA ALA A 333 -16.55 -0.36 -9.14
C ALA A 333 -16.12 -1.76 -8.66
N GLN A 334 -15.06 -2.32 -9.26
CA GLN A 334 -14.50 -3.61 -8.85
C GLN A 334 -14.03 -3.59 -7.40
N TYR A 335 -13.22 -2.59 -7.02
CA TYR A 335 -12.71 -2.51 -5.65
C TYR A 335 -13.81 -2.23 -4.63
N ARG A 336 -14.84 -1.45 -4.97
CA ARG A 336 -16.01 -1.23 -4.09
C ARG A 336 -16.72 -2.54 -3.78
N GLY A 337 -16.99 -3.36 -4.80
CA GLY A 337 -17.61 -4.69 -4.59
C GLY A 337 -16.78 -5.59 -3.70
N LYS A 338 -15.46 -5.62 -3.91
CA LYS A 338 -14.50 -6.39 -3.07
C LYS A 338 -14.45 -5.89 -1.63
N ARG A 339 -14.43 -4.56 -1.43
CA ARG A 339 -14.50 -3.92 -0.11
C ARG A 339 -15.76 -4.36 0.62
N ASP A 340 -16.91 -4.25 -0.01
CA ASP A 340 -18.20 -4.51 0.64
C ASP A 340 -18.34 -5.99 1.04
N ARG A 341 -17.81 -6.92 0.24
CA ARG A 341 -17.71 -8.35 0.59
C ARG A 341 -16.84 -8.57 1.83
N LEU A 342 -15.63 -7.99 1.86
CA LEU A 342 -14.75 -8.16 3.02
C LEU A 342 -15.31 -7.48 4.28
N VAL A 343 -16.00 -6.34 4.14
CA VAL A 343 -16.72 -5.68 5.25
C VAL A 343 -17.76 -6.62 5.87
N ARG A 344 -18.57 -7.31 5.06
CA ARG A 344 -19.54 -8.30 5.56
C ARG A 344 -18.85 -9.46 6.28
N ALA A 345 -17.81 -10.03 5.68
CA ALA A 345 -17.04 -11.12 6.27
C ALA A 345 -16.45 -10.76 7.64
N LEU A 346 -15.87 -9.56 7.77
CA LEU A 346 -15.31 -9.09 9.04
C LEU A 346 -16.38 -8.90 10.12
N ARG A 347 -17.57 -8.40 9.74
CA ARG A 347 -18.70 -8.27 10.67
C ARG A 347 -19.19 -9.62 11.17
N ARG A 348 -19.32 -10.61 10.28
CA ARG A 348 -19.67 -11.99 10.65
C ARG A 348 -18.66 -12.62 11.61
N ALA A 349 -17.39 -12.27 11.49
CA ALA A 349 -16.33 -12.68 12.41
C ALA A 349 -16.32 -11.90 13.76
N GLY A 350 -17.32 -11.07 14.04
CA GLY A 350 -17.43 -10.29 15.28
C GLY A 350 -16.51 -9.07 15.34
N MET A 351 -15.90 -8.65 14.21
CA MET A 351 -15.08 -7.44 14.15
C MET A 351 -15.91 -6.24 13.67
N ARG A 352 -15.47 -5.03 14.02
CA ARG A 352 -16.11 -3.78 13.55
C ARG A 352 -15.23 -3.09 12.50
N PRO A 353 -15.45 -3.34 11.20
CA PRO A 353 -14.69 -2.71 10.14
C PRO A 353 -14.98 -1.20 10.06
N ILE A 354 -13.92 -0.41 9.96
CA ILE A 354 -13.94 1.01 9.62
C ILE A 354 -13.96 1.06 8.09
N VAL A 355 -15.15 1.30 7.52
CA VAL A 355 -15.35 1.20 6.07
C VAL A 355 -14.53 2.27 5.36
N PRO A 356 -13.56 1.89 4.51
CA PRO A 356 -12.68 2.85 3.87
C PRO A 356 -13.41 3.58 2.74
N SER A 357 -13.15 4.88 2.63
CA SER A 357 -13.62 5.71 1.52
C SER A 357 -12.72 5.59 0.29
N ALA A 358 -11.56 4.96 0.41
CA ALA A 358 -10.61 4.80 -0.69
C ALA A 358 -9.53 3.73 -0.44
N GLY A 359 -8.68 3.51 -1.44
CA GLY A 359 -7.58 2.55 -1.39
C GLY A 359 -8.09 1.12 -1.34
N PHE A 360 -7.24 0.16 -0.95
CA PHE A 360 -7.63 -1.25 -0.91
C PHE A 360 -7.40 -1.95 0.43
N PHE A 361 -7.45 -1.17 1.51
CA PHE A 361 -7.25 -1.64 2.89
C PHE A 361 -8.46 -1.33 3.77
N ILE A 362 -8.79 -2.24 4.68
CA ILE A 362 -9.79 -2.06 5.74
C ILE A 362 -9.08 -2.18 7.09
N MET A 363 -9.29 -1.20 7.95
CA MET A 363 -8.96 -1.30 9.38
C MET A 363 -10.19 -1.83 10.12
N ALA A 364 -10.04 -2.85 10.95
CA ALA A 364 -11.13 -3.42 11.74
C ALA A 364 -10.81 -3.34 13.22
N GLN A 365 -11.76 -2.84 14.02
CA GLN A 365 -11.67 -2.89 15.48
C GLN A 365 -11.93 -4.32 15.96
N THR A 366 -11.08 -4.77 16.89
CA THR A 366 -11.05 -6.14 17.40
C THR A 366 -11.20 -6.19 18.91
N ALA A 367 -11.70 -5.14 19.57
CA ALA A 367 -11.83 -5.10 21.03
C ALA A 367 -12.65 -6.27 21.60
N GLY A 368 -13.66 -6.75 20.85
CA GLY A 368 -14.46 -7.92 21.21
C GLY A 368 -13.85 -9.29 20.86
N SER A 369 -12.68 -9.32 20.20
CA SER A 369 -12.02 -10.57 19.81
C SER A 369 -11.16 -11.13 20.95
N THR A 370 -11.19 -12.44 21.15
CA THR A 370 -10.32 -13.12 22.12
C THR A 370 -8.94 -13.39 21.53
N VAL A 371 -7.88 -13.13 22.31
CA VAL A 371 -6.51 -13.51 21.97
C VAL A 371 -6.06 -14.60 22.93
N PRO A 372 -5.83 -15.84 22.47
CA PRO A 372 -5.37 -16.91 23.35
C PRO A 372 -4.02 -16.58 24.01
N ASP A 373 -3.87 -16.90 25.30
CA ASP A 373 -2.67 -16.58 26.10
C ASP A 373 -1.38 -17.11 25.47
N LYS A 374 -1.45 -18.27 24.78
CA LYS A 374 -0.31 -18.87 24.07
C LYS A 374 0.32 -17.92 23.05
N TYR A 375 -0.44 -16.98 22.47
CA TYR A 375 0.07 -15.99 21.52
C TYR A 375 0.60 -14.75 22.21
N MET A 376 -0.02 -14.31 23.32
CA MET A 376 0.47 -13.19 24.11
C MET A 376 1.80 -13.51 24.81
N ALA A 377 2.02 -14.77 25.18
CA ALA A 377 3.26 -15.22 25.83
C ALA A 377 4.44 -15.41 24.85
N GLN A 378 4.22 -15.29 23.53
CA GLN A 378 5.27 -15.40 22.52
C GLN A 378 6.01 -14.07 22.31
N SER A 379 7.18 -14.14 21.69
CA SER A 379 7.83 -12.99 21.06
C SER A 379 8.38 -13.42 19.69
N THR A 380 8.62 -12.47 18.80
CA THR A 380 9.23 -12.74 17.49
C THR A 380 10.34 -11.71 17.21
N PRO A 381 11.27 -11.99 16.28
CA PRO A 381 12.24 -10.98 15.86
C PRO A 381 11.60 -9.69 15.34
N SER A 382 10.40 -9.76 14.77
CA SER A 382 9.65 -8.59 14.29
C SER A 382 8.82 -7.91 15.38
N CYS A 383 8.51 -8.61 16.48
CA CYS A 383 7.79 -8.07 17.64
C CYS A 383 8.35 -8.65 18.95
N PRO A 384 9.50 -8.15 19.44
CA PRO A 384 10.12 -8.66 20.66
C PRO A 384 9.28 -8.42 21.92
N LYS A 385 8.51 -7.32 21.92
CA LYS A 385 7.48 -7.01 22.92
C LYS A 385 6.12 -7.20 22.28
N MET A 386 5.55 -8.39 22.46
CA MET A 386 4.29 -8.77 21.83
C MET A 386 3.18 -7.78 22.14
N THR A 387 2.46 -7.39 21.09
CA THR A 387 1.27 -6.54 21.18
C THR A 387 0.03 -7.36 20.88
N ARG A 388 -1.12 -6.91 21.38
CA ARG A 388 -2.38 -7.66 21.26
C ARG A 388 -2.80 -7.88 19.80
N ASP A 389 -2.69 -6.86 18.95
CA ASP A 389 -2.99 -6.96 17.52
C ASP A 389 -2.03 -7.91 16.80
N TRP A 390 -0.74 -7.93 17.18
CA TRP A 390 0.23 -8.86 16.62
C TRP A 390 -0.04 -10.31 17.01
N ALA A 391 -0.34 -10.55 18.28
CA ALA A 391 -0.76 -11.85 18.78
C ALA A 391 -2.05 -12.33 18.10
N LEU A 392 -3.03 -11.43 17.92
CA LEU A 392 -4.27 -11.75 17.22
C LEU A 392 -4.03 -12.01 15.72
N ALA A 393 -3.17 -11.25 15.05
CA ALA A 393 -2.82 -11.49 13.65
C ALA A 393 -2.16 -12.86 13.46
N ARG A 394 -1.27 -13.26 14.39
CA ARG A 394 -0.69 -14.62 14.40
C ARG A 394 -1.76 -15.69 14.64
N HIS A 395 -2.66 -15.47 15.61
CA HIS A 395 -3.79 -16.36 15.88
C HIS A 395 -4.66 -16.57 14.64
N LEU A 396 -5.08 -15.50 13.97
CA LEU A 396 -5.86 -15.60 12.74
C LEU A 396 -5.12 -16.31 11.61
N THR A 397 -3.82 -16.05 11.48
CA THR A 397 -3.02 -16.68 10.42
C THR A 397 -2.85 -18.18 10.66
N ILE A 398 -2.51 -18.59 11.89
CA ILE A 398 -2.14 -19.96 12.22
C ILE A 398 -3.36 -20.84 12.45
N ASP A 399 -4.30 -20.39 13.29
CA ASP A 399 -5.42 -21.24 13.72
C ASP A 399 -6.66 -21.07 12.82
N HIS A 400 -6.82 -19.92 12.16
CA HIS A 400 -7.97 -19.64 11.28
C HIS A 400 -7.60 -19.54 9.79
N GLY A 401 -6.32 -19.64 9.42
CA GLY A 401 -5.88 -19.63 8.03
C GLY A 401 -6.18 -18.33 7.28
N VAL A 402 -6.22 -17.18 7.96
CA VAL A 402 -6.39 -15.85 7.33
C VAL A 402 -5.31 -14.91 7.83
N ALA A 403 -4.38 -14.55 6.93
CA ALA A 403 -3.31 -13.62 7.28
C ALA A 403 -3.78 -12.17 7.11
N CYS A 404 -3.51 -11.35 8.12
CA CYS A 404 -3.74 -9.91 8.15
C CYS A 404 -2.49 -9.23 8.71
N ILE A 405 -2.48 -7.90 8.78
CA ILE A 405 -1.35 -7.15 9.35
C ILE A 405 -1.73 -6.46 10.65
N PRO A 406 -0.91 -6.60 11.72
CA PRO A 406 -1.06 -5.84 12.95
C PRO A 406 -0.68 -4.37 12.72
N PRO A 407 -1.60 -3.41 12.93
CA PRO A 407 -1.33 -2.02 12.62
C PRO A 407 -0.30 -1.37 13.56
N SER A 408 0.02 -1.97 14.71
CA SER A 408 1.11 -1.52 15.59
C SER A 408 2.48 -1.44 14.89
N ALA A 409 2.65 -2.12 13.75
CA ALA A 409 3.81 -1.97 12.88
C ALA A 409 3.91 -0.60 12.18
N PHE A 410 2.80 0.17 12.12
CA PHE A 410 2.70 1.47 11.47
C PHE A 410 2.73 2.66 12.44
N TYR A 411 3.04 2.41 13.72
CA TYR A 411 3.13 3.41 14.78
C TYR A 411 4.50 3.38 15.46
N CYS A 412 4.97 4.54 15.91
CA CYS A 412 6.12 4.66 16.81
C CYS A 412 5.81 4.08 18.18
N ALA A 413 6.82 3.97 19.05
CA ALA A 413 6.69 3.31 20.34
C ALA A 413 5.64 3.99 21.25
N GLU A 414 5.59 5.32 21.21
CA GLU A 414 4.76 6.17 22.07
C GLU A 414 3.27 6.04 21.74
N THR A 415 2.92 5.97 20.45
CA THR A 415 1.53 5.92 19.96
C THR A 415 1.07 4.49 19.62
N LYS A 416 1.98 3.51 19.62
CA LYS A 416 1.68 2.08 19.38
C LYS A 416 0.44 1.55 20.12
N PRO A 417 0.17 1.92 21.39
CA PRO A 417 -1.03 1.45 22.08
C PRO A 417 -2.34 1.82 21.38
N LEU A 418 -2.38 2.86 20.56
CA LEU A 418 -3.57 3.23 19.77
C LEU A 418 -3.96 2.14 18.74
N ALA A 419 -3.03 1.25 18.38
CA ALA A 419 -3.22 0.21 17.39
C ALA A 419 -3.63 -1.15 17.97
N SER A 420 -3.52 -1.36 19.29
CA SER A 420 -3.57 -2.69 19.92
C SER A 420 -4.89 -3.45 19.72
N SER A 421 -5.95 -2.73 19.38
CA SER A 421 -7.30 -3.26 19.16
C SER A 421 -7.73 -3.12 17.70
N LEU A 422 -6.78 -3.08 16.77
CA LEU A 422 -7.04 -2.96 15.33
C LEU A 422 -6.35 -4.09 14.56
N LEU A 423 -6.91 -4.44 13.40
CA LEU A 423 -6.25 -5.26 12.38
C LEU A 423 -6.42 -4.62 11.01
N ARG A 424 -5.43 -4.79 10.12
CA ARG A 424 -5.51 -4.34 8.72
C ARG A 424 -5.65 -5.51 7.77
N PHE A 425 -6.64 -5.43 6.90
CA PHE A 425 -6.88 -6.40 5.82
C PHE A 425 -6.82 -5.71 4.46
N ALA A 426 -6.27 -6.37 3.46
CA ALA A 426 -6.23 -5.93 2.07
C ALA A 426 -7.32 -6.66 1.27
N PHE A 427 -8.12 -5.91 0.51
CA PHE A 427 -9.15 -6.48 -0.38
C PHE A 427 -8.77 -6.40 -1.87
N CYS A 428 -7.51 -6.08 -2.17
CA CYS A 428 -6.92 -6.28 -3.50
C CYS A 428 -6.63 -7.76 -3.75
N LYS A 429 -7.67 -8.61 -3.64
CA LYS A 429 -7.61 -10.05 -3.92
C LYS A 429 -8.69 -10.48 -4.92
N THR A 430 -8.49 -11.62 -5.57
CA THR A 430 -9.50 -12.23 -6.44
C THR A 430 -10.77 -12.51 -5.65
N ASP A 431 -11.89 -12.61 -6.34
CA ASP A 431 -13.18 -12.91 -5.69
C ASP A 431 -13.15 -14.27 -5.00
N SER A 432 -12.46 -15.24 -5.61
CA SER A 432 -12.21 -16.57 -5.04
C SER A 432 -11.45 -16.51 -3.71
N GLU A 433 -10.34 -15.76 -3.65
CA GLU A 433 -9.58 -15.61 -2.40
C GLU A 433 -10.37 -14.87 -1.32
N LEU A 434 -11.15 -13.83 -1.68
CA LEU A 434 -12.03 -13.14 -0.73
C LEU A 434 -13.15 -14.06 -0.20
N ALA A 435 -13.73 -14.91 -1.05
CA ALA A 435 -14.74 -15.88 -0.65
C ALA A 435 -14.15 -16.93 0.32
N LYS A 436 -12.98 -17.49 0.00
CA LYS A 436 -12.26 -18.40 0.92
C LYS A 436 -11.95 -17.74 2.25
N ALA A 437 -11.48 -16.49 2.24
CA ALA A 437 -11.23 -15.74 3.47
C ALA A 437 -12.52 -15.52 4.27
N ALA A 438 -13.64 -15.22 3.60
CA ALA A 438 -14.92 -15.01 4.26
C ALA A 438 -15.41 -16.26 5.01
N VAL A 439 -15.31 -17.44 4.38
CA VAL A 439 -15.66 -18.72 5.03
C VAL A 439 -14.76 -18.99 6.24
N ARG A 440 -13.44 -18.80 6.09
CA ARG A 440 -12.47 -19.01 7.19
C ARG A 440 -12.68 -18.04 8.36
N LEU A 441 -12.97 -16.77 8.07
CA LEU A 441 -13.29 -15.75 9.08
C LEU A 441 -14.62 -16.07 9.79
N ALA A 442 -15.61 -16.59 9.07
CA ALA A 442 -16.90 -16.93 9.64
C ALA A 442 -16.83 -18.04 10.70
N ALA A 443 -15.83 -18.93 10.64
CA ALA A 443 -15.57 -19.92 11.68
C ALA A 443 -15.32 -19.31 13.07
N ILE A 444 -14.92 -18.04 13.14
CA ILE A 444 -14.77 -17.27 14.38
C ILE A 444 -16.15 -16.87 14.96
N GLY A 445 -17.12 -16.59 14.08
CA GLY A 445 -18.48 -16.14 14.45
C GLY A 445 -19.47 -17.27 14.76
N GLY A 446 -19.11 -18.53 14.49
CA GLY A 446 -19.93 -19.71 14.76
C GLY A 446 -20.63 -20.30 13.52
N ALA A 447 -21.36 -21.40 13.71
CA ALA A 447 -21.89 -22.22 12.61
C ALA A 447 -22.86 -21.49 11.65
N GLU A 448 -23.70 -20.59 12.19
CA GLU A 448 -24.64 -19.78 11.39
C GLU A 448 -23.89 -18.84 10.44
N ALA A 449 -22.85 -18.16 10.94
CA ALA A 449 -22.01 -17.27 10.13
C ALA A 449 -21.32 -18.04 9.00
N VAL A 450 -20.91 -19.29 9.25
CA VAL A 450 -20.27 -20.15 8.23
C VAL A 450 -21.25 -20.47 7.11
N SER A 451 -22.47 -20.91 7.43
CA SER A 451 -23.49 -21.26 6.43
C SER A 451 -23.82 -20.07 5.52
N GLU A 452 -23.96 -18.86 6.08
CA GLU A 452 -24.17 -17.66 5.27
C GLU A 452 -22.99 -17.33 4.35
N ALA A 453 -21.76 -17.50 4.85
CA ALA A 453 -20.55 -17.23 4.06
C ALA A 453 -20.37 -18.23 2.91
N GLU A 454 -20.71 -19.50 3.13
CA GLU A 454 -20.71 -20.55 2.10
C GLU A 454 -21.76 -20.29 1.02
N ALA A 455 -22.97 -19.86 1.42
CA ALA A 455 -24.02 -19.48 0.48
C ALA A 455 -23.62 -18.28 -0.40
N GLU A 456 -23.01 -17.25 0.21
CA GLU A 456 -22.49 -16.10 -0.54
C GLU A 456 -21.34 -16.49 -1.49
N ALA A 457 -20.43 -17.36 -1.04
CA ALA A 457 -19.36 -17.90 -1.88
C ALA A 457 -19.91 -18.69 -3.08
N ALA A 458 -20.92 -19.53 -2.87
CA ALA A 458 -21.58 -20.31 -3.92
C ALA A 458 -22.26 -19.41 -4.95
N ALA A 459 -22.96 -18.35 -4.50
CA ALA A 459 -23.60 -17.38 -5.38
C ALA A 459 -22.57 -16.65 -6.28
N LEU A 460 -21.40 -16.29 -5.74
CA LEU A 460 -20.32 -15.68 -6.51
C LEU A 460 -19.76 -16.61 -7.59
N VAL A 461 -19.67 -17.91 -7.31
CA VAL A 461 -19.26 -18.90 -8.31
C VAL A 461 -20.28 -18.96 -9.45
N ALA A 462 -21.56 -18.99 -9.10
CA ALA A 462 -22.65 -19.05 -10.07
C ALA A 462 -22.71 -17.78 -10.94
N GLU A 463 -22.56 -16.59 -10.36
CA GLU A 463 -22.48 -15.32 -11.09
C GLU A 463 -21.25 -15.26 -12.01
N GLY A 464 -20.09 -15.71 -11.52
CA GLY A 464 -18.86 -15.78 -12.32
C GLY A 464 -18.98 -16.74 -13.50
N ALA A 465 -19.62 -17.90 -13.30
CA ALA A 465 -19.90 -18.86 -14.37
C ALA A 465 -20.90 -18.30 -15.39
N ALA A 466 -21.98 -17.67 -14.94
CA ALA A 466 -22.98 -17.05 -15.83
C ALA A 466 -22.38 -15.87 -16.63
N GLY A 467 -21.55 -15.03 -16.00
CA GLY A 467 -20.84 -13.93 -16.66
C GLY A 467 -19.81 -14.42 -17.67
N ALA A 468 -19.08 -15.50 -17.35
CA ALA A 468 -18.19 -16.16 -18.31
C ALA A 468 -18.97 -16.65 -19.54
N VAL A 469 -20.07 -17.39 -19.34
CA VAL A 469 -20.93 -17.91 -20.42
C VAL A 469 -21.49 -16.78 -21.31
N ALA A 470 -21.89 -15.66 -20.72
CA ALA A 470 -22.39 -14.48 -21.46
C ALA A 470 -21.28 -13.73 -22.23
N SER A 471 -20.05 -13.73 -21.73
CA SER A 471 -18.89 -13.11 -22.39
C SER A 471 -18.25 -13.99 -23.47
N THR A 472 -18.41 -15.32 -23.39
CA THR A 472 -17.83 -16.31 -24.31
C THR A 472 -18.62 -16.52 -25.61
N GLY A 473 -19.18 -15.44 -26.17
CA GLY A 473 -19.45 -15.36 -27.61
C GLY A 473 -18.17 -15.35 -28.46
N ALA A 474 -16.99 -15.19 -27.83
CA ALA A 474 -15.69 -15.39 -28.46
C ALA A 474 -14.61 -15.77 -27.42
N ALA A 475 -13.87 -16.84 -27.72
CA ALA A 475 -12.64 -17.34 -27.07
C ALA A 475 -12.80 -18.13 -25.74
N LEU A 476 -12.61 -19.46 -25.84
CA LEU A 476 -12.50 -20.43 -24.75
C LEU A 476 -11.02 -20.71 -24.41
N ALA A 477 -10.67 -20.67 -23.12
CA ALA A 477 -9.75 -21.61 -22.45
C ALA A 477 -9.59 -21.36 -20.93
N ASP A 478 -9.78 -20.13 -20.43
CA ASP A 478 -9.29 -19.77 -19.07
C ASP A 478 -10.39 -19.69 -17.99
N ALA A 479 -11.66 -19.52 -18.37
CA ALA A 479 -12.76 -19.31 -17.41
C ALA A 479 -13.27 -20.60 -16.72
N SER A 480 -13.10 -21.76 -17.34
CA SER A 480 -13.56 -23.05 -16.81
C SER A 480 -12.68 -23.58 -15.67
N PHE A 481 -11.42 -23.15 -15.58
CA PHE A 481 -10.50 -23.58 -14.52
C PHE A 481 -10.79 -22.95 -13.16
N GLY A 482 -11.29 -21.71 -13.12
CA GLY A 482 -11.57 -20.97 -11.88
C GLY A 482 -12.77 -21.51 -11.09
N ALA A 483 -13.85 -21.87 -11.78
CA ALA A 483 -15.08 -22.38 -11.14
C ALA A 483 -14.90 -23.80 -10.56
N VAL A 484 -14.18 -24.67 -11.28
CA VAL A 484 -13.92 -26.05 -10.86
C VAL A 484 -12.98 -26.10 -9.64
N HIS A 485 -11.96 -25.24 -9.58
CA HIS A 485 -11.10 -25.16 -8.41
C HIS A 485 -11.79 -24.57 -7.17
N LEU A 486 -12.76 -23.68 -7.36
CA LEU A 486 -13.51 -23.10 -6.23
C LEU A 486 -14.49 -24.11 -5.63
N ALA A 487 -15.19 -24.90 -6.46
CA ALA A 487 -16.03 -26.01 -5.99
C ALA A 487 -15.21 -27.09 -5.27
N ALA A 488 -14.06 -27.49 -5.82
CA ALA A 488 -13.16 -28.46 -5.19
C ALA A 488 -12.53 -27.94 -3.89
N ALA A 489 -12.24 -26.64 -3.79
CA ALA A 489 -11.70 -26.02 -2.58
C ALA A 489 -12.74 -25.78 -1.47
N LEU A 490 -14.04 -25.73 -1.82
CA LEU A 490 -15.15 -25.52 -0.88
C LEU A 490 -15.86 -26.84 -0.48
N GLY A 491 -15.47 -27.99 -1.03
CA GLY A 491 -16.11 -29.28 -0.73
C GLY A 491 -17.55 -29.41 -1.24
N VAL A 492 -18.00 -28.48 -2.10
CA VAL A 492 -19.36 -28.47 -2.65
C VAL A 492 -19.34 -29.27 -3.95
N GLY A 493 -19.94 -30.47 -3.92
CA GLY A 493 -20.08 -31.31 -5.11
C GLY A 493 -20.94 -30.61 -6.16
N VAL A 494 -20.35 -30.26 -7.30
CA VAL A 494 -21.10 -29.83 -8.48
C VAL A 494 -21.51 -31.10 -9.23
N ALA A 495 -22.81 -31.40 -9.25
CA ALA A 495 -23.34 -32.42 -10.15
C ALA A 495 -23.11 -31.94 -11.59
N ALA A 496 -22.31 -32.68 -12.35
CA ALA A 496 -22.16 -32.46 -13.78
C ALA A 496 -23.49 -32.77 -14.47
N GLY A 497 -24.12 -31.73 -15.03
CA GLY A 497 -25.30 -31.80 -15.89
C GLY A 497 -25.02 -31.06 -17.18
#